data_AF-A0A838J5B8-F1
#
_entry.id   AF-A0A838J5B8-F1
#
_cell.length_a   1.000
_cell.length_b   1.000
_cell.length_c   1.000
_cell.angle_alpha   90.00
_cell.angle_beta   90.00
_cell.angle_gamma   90.00
#
_symmetry.space_group_name_H-M   'P 1'
#
loop_
_entity.id
_entity.type
_entity.pdbx_description
1 polymer ?
#
loop_
_entity_poly.entity_id
_entity_poly.type
_entity_poly.pdbx_seq_one_letter_code
_entity_poly.pdbx_strand_id
1 'polypeptide(L)'
;TQLWGLLGTQKEVAFAASKVIVVVEEIVDEEIIRADPNRTLIPGLIVDAVVQVPYGAHPSYVQGYYDRDNVFYIAWDKLSRDPKRVQDWLDEWVYGVADHAEYLSKLGTETLERIRPGSAPAAAVEYGAYQ
;
A
#
# COMPACT_ATOMS: atom_id res chain seq x y z
N THR A 1 -3.63 4.44 -12.32
CA THR A 1 -2.87 3.82 -11.22
C THR A 1 -2.44 2.43 -11.61
N GLN A 2 -1.13 2.16 -11.52
CA GLN A 2 -0.58 0.83 -11.74
C GLN A 2 -0.69 -0.02 -10.47
N LEU A 3 -1.10 -1.28 -10.61
CA LEU A 3 -1.18 -2.25 -9.52
C LEU A 3 -0.67 -3.62 -10.01
N TRP A 4 -0.06 -4.39 -9.12
CA TRP A 4 0.39 -5.75 -9.41
C TRP A 4 0.38 -6.64 -8.15
N GLY A 5 0.54 -7.94 -8.34
CA GLY A 5 0.48 -8.92 -7.26
C GLY A 5 -0.94 -9.39 -6.96
N LEU A 6 -1.30 -9.43 -5.68
CA LEU A 6 -2.62 -9.86 -5.23
C LEU A 6 -3.61 -8.68 -5.24
N LEU A 7 -4.35 -8.57 -6.34
CA LEU A 7 -5.20 -7.42 -6.64
C LEU A 7 -6.54 -7.42 -5.88
N GLY A 8 -7.00 -8.59 -5.42
CA GLY A 8 -8.30 -8.72 -4.77
C GLY A 8 -9.43 -8.15 -5.64
N THR A 9 -10.28 -7.31 -5.03
CA THR A 9 -11.43 -6.67 -5.69
C THR A 9 -11.20 -5.18 -5.97
N GLN A 10 -9.95 -4.72 -6.00
CA GLN A 10 -9.62 -3.29 -6.06
C GLN A 10 -10.18 -2.60 -7.30
N LYS A 11 -10.11 -3.26 -8.46
CA LYS A 11 -10.67 -2.72 -9.72
C LYS A 11 -12.19 -2.61 -9.60
N GLU A 12 -12.87 -3.66 -9.19
CA GLU A 12 -14.32 -3.72 -9.08
C GLU A 12 -14.85 -2.64 -8.13
N VAL A 13 -14.20 -2.49 -6.96
CA VAL A 13 -14.56 -1.46 -5.98
C VAL A 13 -14.34 -0.06 -6.52
N ALA A 14 -13.22 0.20 -7.21
CA ALA A 14 -12.95 1.51 -7.80
C ALA A 14 -14.00 1.90 -8.85
N PHE A 15 -14.42 0.98 -9.72
CA PHE A 15 -15.44 1.24 -10.73
C PHE A 15 -16.86 1.35 -10.15
N ALA A 16 -17.14 0.71 -9.00
CA ALA A 16 -18.43 0.78 -8.34
C ALA A 16 -18.60 2.01 -7.44
N ALA A 17 -17.49 2.62 -6.98
CA ALA A 17 -17.52 3.72 -6.04
C ALA A 17 -17.94 5.04 -6.69
N SER A 18 -18.69 5.87 -5.96
CA SER A 18 -18.99 7.25 -6.37
C SER A 18 -17.81 8.20 -6.16
N LYS A 19 -16.84 7.79 -5.31
CA LYS A 19 -15.60 8.51 -5.04
C LYS A 19 -14.45 7.53 -4.86
N VAL A 20 -13.33 7.78 -5.54
CA VAL A 20 -12.14 6.93 -5.51
C VAL A 20 -10.93 7.74 -5.06
N ILE A 21 -10.37 7.35 -3.91
CA ILE A 21 -9.08 7.85 -3.42
C ILE A 21 -8.10 6.69 -3.53
N VAL A 22 -6.98 6.92 -4.22
CA VAL A 22 -5.90 5.93 -4.30
C VAL A 22 -4.75 6.37 -3.40
N VAL A 23 -4.38 5.50 -2.47
CA VAL A 23 -3.18 5.63 -1.64
C VAL A 23 -2.07 4.86 -2.33
N VAL A 24 -0.95 5.52 -2.60
CA VAL A 24 0.16 4.95 -3.39
C VAL A 24 1.48 5.10 -2.67
N GLU A 25 2.38 4.14 -2.90
CA GLU A 25 3.75 4.19 -2.39
C GLU A 25 4.57 5.28 -3.09
N GLU A 26 4.30 5.49 -4.39
CA GLU A 26 5.10 6.33 -5.26
C GLU A 26 4.22 7.05 -6.29
N ILE A 27 4.60 8.28 -6.61
CA ILE A 27 4.10 9.04 -7.75
C ILE A 27 5.23 9.12 -8.77
N VAL A 28 4.94 8.74 -10.01
CA VAL A 28 5.90 8.68 -11.11
C VAL A 28 5.41 9.54 -12.28
N ASP A 29 6.33 9.83 -13.21
CA ASP A 29 6.00 10.52 -14.46
C ASP A 29 5.05 9.69 -15.34
N GLU A 30 4.31 10.38 -16.22
CA GLU A 30 3.31 9.76 -17.09
C GLU A 30 3.93 8.70 -18.01
N GLU A 31 5.15 8.94 -18.48
CA GLU A 31 5.92 8.05 -19.36
C GLU A 31 6.12 6.67 -18.73
N ILE A 32 6.33 6.59 -17.41
CA ILE A 32 6.46 5.32 -16.68
C ILE A 32 5.13 4.56 -16.66
N ILE A 33 4.01 5.26 -16.43
CA ILE A 33 2.68 4.65 -16.45
C ILE A 33 2.34 4.11 -17.85
N ARG A 34 2.72 4.86 -18.90
CA ARG A 34 2.47 4.52 -20.30
C ARG A 34 3.38 3.41 -20.83
N ALA A 35 4.54 3.19 -20.22
CA ALA A 35 5.47 2.13 -20.61
C ALA A 35 4.92 0.72 -20.32
N ASP A 36 4.04 0.56 -19.32
CA ASP A 36 3.34 -0.70 -19.05
C ASP A 36 1.83 -0.45 -18.83
N PRO A 37 1.07 -0.25 -19.92
CA PRO A 37 -0.34 0.09 -19.83
C PRO A 37 -1.18 -1.03 -19.21
N ASN A 38 -0.73 -2.29 -19.30
CA ASN A 38 -1.45 -3.44 -18.75
C ASN A 38 -1.46 -3.49 -17.22
N ARG A 39 -0.52 -2.80 -16.56
CA ARG A 39 -0.55 -2.64 -15.10
C ARG A 39 -1.52 -1.55 -14.64
N THR A 40 -1.96 -0.67 -15.55
CA THR A 40 -2.88 0.41 -15.21
C THR A 40 -4.32 -0.08 -15.13
N LEU A 41 -4.73 -0.53 -13.94
CA LEU A 41 -6.06 -1.13 -13.74
C LEU A 41 -7.15 -0.14 -13.31
N ILE A 42 -6.76 0.94 -12.64
CA ILE A 42 -7.67 2.02 -12.24
C ILE A 42 -7.30 3.25 -13.08
N PRO A 43 -8.15 3.65 -14.07
CA PRO A 43 -7.86 4.81 -14.91
C PRO A 43 -7.99 6.11 -14.12
N GLY A 44 -7.18 7.12 -14.45
CA GLY A 44 -7.24 8.43 -13.77
C GLY A 44 -8.61 9.12 -13.89
N LEU A 45 -9.41 8.77 -14.90
CA LEU A 45 -10.74 9.34 -15.12
C LEU A 45 -11.73 9.08 -13.99
N ILE A 46 -11.56 7.99 -13.24
CA ILE A 46 -12.44 7.64 -12.12
C ILE A 46 -11.83 7.94 -10.76
N VAL A 47 -10.61 8.52 -10.72
CA VAL A 47 -9.89 8.83 -9.48
C VAL A 47 -10.15 10.28 -9.08
N ASP A 48 -10.65 10.48 -7.87
CA ASP A 48 -10.88 11.82 -7.30
C ASP A 48 -9.66 12.38 -6.58
N ALA A 49 -8.83 11.52 -5.97
CA ALA A 49 -7.60 11.94 -5.30
C ALA A 49 -6.52 10.87 -5.34
N VAL A 50 -5.26 11.32 -5.43
CA VAL A 50 -4.07 10.49 -5.30
C VAL A 50 -3.31 10.99 -4.08
N VAL A 51 -2.97 10.09 -3.16
CA VAL A 51 -2.23 10.42 -1.94
C VAL A 51 -1.01 9.53 -1.85
N GLN A 52 0.18 10.13 -1.86
CA GLN A 52 1.42 9.38 -1.65
C GLN A 52 1.64 9.13 -0.16
N VAL A 53 1.59 7.88 0.25
CA VAL A 53 1.79 7.44 1.63
C VAL A 53 2.67 6.19 1.61
N PRO A 54 4.00 6.33 1.63
CA PRO A 54 4.91 5.18 1.68
C PRO A 54 4.63 4.34 2.93
N TYR A 55 4.65 3.01 2.81
CA TYR A 55 4.24 2.09 3.86
C TYR A 55 2.76 2.21 4.28
N GLY A 56 1.91 2.76 3.42
CA GLY A 56 0.51 3.07 3.73
C GLY A 56 -0.38 1.84 3.97
N ALA A 57 0.04 0.67 3.50
CA ALA A 57 -0.65 -0.59 3.74
C ALA A 57 -0.12 -1.41 4.93
N HIS A 58 0.88 -0.93 5.68
CA HIS A 58 1.34 -1.63 6.89
C HIS A 58 0.15 -1.86 7.85
N PRO A 59 0.02 -3.04 8.51
CA PRO A 59 0.98 -4.15 8.60
C PRO A 59 0.90 -5.16 7.46
N SER A 60 0.05 -4.93 6.45
CA SER A 60 0.03 -5.73 5.23
C SER A 60 1.25 -5.45 4.35
N TYR A 61 1.38 -6.20 3.26
CA TYR A 61 2.45 -6.06 2.27
C TYR A 61 1.99 -5.19 1.09
N VAL A 62 2.96 -4.61 0.39
CA VAL A 62 2.79 -4.08 -0.98
C VAL A 62 3.88 -4.70 -1.82
N GLN A 63 3.49 -5.53 -2.79
CA GLN A 63 4.43 -6.37 -3.53
C GLN A 63 5.50 -5.52 -4.23
N GLY A 64 6.78 -5.77 -3.90
CA GLY A 64 7.92 -5.03 -4.43
C GLY A 64 8.36 -3.82 -3.58
N TYR A 65 7.51 -3.31 -2.68
CA TYR A 65 7.85 -2.21 -1.78
C TYR A 65 8.20 -2.70 -0.36
N TYR A 66 7.38 -3.57 0.24
CA TYR A 66 7.63 -4.18 1.55
C TYR A 66 6.79 -5.43 1.80
N ASP A 67 7.33 -6.33 2.61
CA ASP A 67 6.67 -7.55 3.08
C ASP A 67 5.74 -7.25 4.27
N ARG A 68 4.93 -8.25 4.63
CA ARG A 68 4.00 -8.18 5.75
C ARG A 68 4.74 -8.11 7.07
N ASP A 69 4.29 -7.21 7.94
CA ASP A 69 4.76 -7.21 9.31
C ASP A 69 4.02 -8.29 10.14
N ASN A 70 4.47 -9.54 10.02
CA ASN A 70 3.86 -10.67 10.72
C ASN A 70 3.93 -10.54 12.25
N VAL A 71 4.94 -9.85 12.80
CA VAL A 71 5.03 -9.63 14.25
C VAL A 71 3.87 -8.77 14.71
N PHE A 72 3.65 -7.65 14.02
CA PHE A 72 2.54 -6.74 14.28
C PHE A 72 1.18 -7.42 14.04
N TYR A 73 1.07 -8.17 12.95
CA TYR A 73 -0.16 -8.86 12.56
C TYR A 73 -0.58 -9.96 13.55
N ILE A 74 0.38 -10.78 14.01
CA ILE A 74 0.10 -11.88 14.96
C ILE A 74 -0.18 -11.33 16.36
N ALA A 75 0.49 -10.24 16.76
CA ALA A 75 0.23 -9.59 18.04
C ALA A 75 -1.23 -9.14 18.18
N TRP A 76 -1.84 -8.69 17.07
CA TRP A 76 -3.24 -8.25 17.02
C TRP A 76 -4.24 -9.33 17.44
N ASP A 77 -4.07 -10.61 17.07
CA ASP A 77 -5.00 -11.68 17.47
C ASP A 77 -5.14 -11.82 18.99
N LYS A 78 -4.03 -11.71 19.73
CA LYS A 78 -4.06 -11.79 21.19
C LYS A 78 -4.57 -10.50 21.83
N LEU A 79 -4.23 -9.36 21.23
CA LEU A 79 -4.60 -8.03 21.74
C LEU A 79 -6.09 -7.78 21.60
N SER A 80 -6.65 -8.08 20.43
CA SER A 80 -8.04 -7.77 20.06
C SER A 80 -9.12 -8.54 20.82
N ARG A 81 -8.73 -9.54 21.62
CA ARG A 81 -9.64 -10.30 22.50
C ARG A 81 -10.09 -9.54 23.74
N ASP A 82 -9.43 -8.43 24.07
CA ASP A 82 -9.78 -7.58 25.20
C ASP A 82 -10.08 -6.16 24.70
N PRO A 83 -11.33 -5.68 24.80
CA PRO A 83 -11.71 -4.33 24.37
C PRO A 83 -10.88 -3.22 25.00
N LYS A 84 -10.43 -3.37 26.26
CA LYS A 84 -9.59 -2.36 26.90
C LYS A 84 -8.23 -2.27 26.21
N ARG A 85 -7.63 -3.42 25.90
CA ARG A 85 -6.33 -3.47 25.19
C ARG A 85 -6.44 -2.93 23.77
N VAL A 86 -7.58 -3.12 23.11
CA VAL A 86 -7.86 -2.48 21.82
C VAL A 86 -7.88 -0.96 21.95
N GLN A 87 -8.56 -0.43 22.97
CA GLN A 87 -8.59 1.02 23.20
C GLN A 87 -7.19 1.57 23.49
N ASP A 88 -6.44 0.93 24.40
CA ASP A 88 -5.07 1.32 24.73
C ASP A 88 -4.17 1.31 23.46
N TRP A 89 -4.36 0.33 22.57
CA TRP A 89 -3.64 0.24 21.30
C TRP A 89 -4.04 1.34 20.32
N LEU A 90 -5.33 1.67 20.20
CA LEU A 90 -5.83 2.75 19.35
C LEU A 90 -5.31 4.11 19.85
N ASP A 91 -5.36 4.34 21.15
CA ASP A 91 -4.82 5.54 21.79
C ASP A 91 -3.31 5.67 21.52
N GLU A 92 -2.59 4.55 21.46
CA GLU A 92 -1.15 4.53 21.22
C GLU A 92 -0.75 4.71 19.75
N TRP A 93 -1.41 4.00 18.82
CA TRP A 93 -0.96 3.82 17.43
C TRP A 93 -1.81 4.57 16.41
N VAL A 94 -2.98 5.09 16.80
CA VAL A 94 -3.91 5.80 15.91
C VAL A 94 -4.17 7.21 16.40
N TYR A 95 -4.69 7.37 17.63
CA TYR A 95 -5.05 8.69 18.16
C TYR A 95 -3.87 9.43 18.78
N GLY A 96 -2.83 8.70 19.20
CA GLY A 96 -1.63 9.23 19.82
C GLY A 96 -0.52 9.63 18.85
N VAL A 97 -0.74 9.51 17.54
CA VAL A 97 0.18 9.96 16.49
C VAL A 97 -0.49 11.09 15.69
N ALA A 98 0.27 12.11 15.35
CA ALA A 98 -0.21 13.28 14.62
C ALA A 98 -0.45 12.97 13.13
N ASP A 99 0.39 12.13 12.53
CA ASP A 99 0.32 11.75 11.13
C ASP A 99 1.04 10.42 10.84
N HIS A 100 1.06 10.03 9.56
CA HIS A 100 1.72 8.81 9.10
C HIS A 100 3.26 8.86 9.27
N ALA A 101 3.87 10.03 9.22
CA ALA A 101 5.32 10.14 9.41
C ALA A 101 5.70 9.85 10.87
N GLU A 102 4.91 10.35 11.83
CA GLU A 102 5.08 10.00 13.25
C GLU A 102 4.83 8.52 13.50
N TYR A 103 3.81 7.95 12.86
CA TYR A 103 3.57 6.49 12.88
C TYR A 103 4.80 5.70 12.43
N LEU A 104 5.42 6.04 11.30
CA LEU A 104 6.61 5.36 10.80
C LEU A 104 7.84 5.58 11.69
N SER A 105 8.00 6.79 12.23
CA SER A 105 9.06 7.08 13.20
C SER A 105 8.91 6.22 14.45
N LYS A 106 7.68 6.02 14.92
CA LYS A 106 7.35 5.17 16.07
C LYS A 106 7.56 3.68 15.77
N LEU A 107 7.21 3.24 14.56
CA LEU A 107 7.41 1.86 14.10
C LEU A 107 8.88 1.46 14.10
N GLY A 108 9.76 2.42 13.79
CA GLY A 108 11.20 2.31 13.94
C GLY A 108 11.90 1.65 12.75
N THR A 109 13.17 2.00 12.56
CA THR A 109 13.99 1.54 11.43
C THR A 109 14.23 0.03 11.43
N GLU A 110 14.31 -0.60 12.60
CA GLU A 110 14.47 -2.06 12.72
C GLU A 110 13.34 -2.81 12.02
N THR A 111 12.10 -2.37 12.24
CA THR A 111 10.93 -2.95 11.58
C THR A 111 10.97 -2.73 10.07
N LEU A 112 11.27 -1.50 9.64
CA LEU A 112 11.32 -1.14 8.22
C LEU A 112 12.39 -1.94 7.46
N GLU A 113 13.55 -2.18 8.07
CA GLU A 113 14.59 -3.04 7.49
C GLU A 113 14.17 -4.51 7.45
N ARG A 114 13.51 -5.00 8.50
CA ARG A 114 13.05 -6.40 8.55
C ARG A 114 12.03 -6.72 7.46
N ILE A 115 11.14 -5.78 7.12
CA ILE A 115 10.12 -5.98 6.08
C ILE A 115 10.59 -5.53 4.68
N ARG A 116 11.85 -5.08 4.54
CA ARG A 116 12.39 -4.69 3.24
C ARG A 116 12.47 -5.92 2.32
N PRO A 117 11.92 -5.86 1.10
CA PRO A 117 11.95 -6.99 0.19
C PRO A 117 13.32 -7.09 -0.49
N GLY A 118 13.68 -8.30 -0.91
CA GLY A 118 14.79 -8.50 -1.84
C GLY A 118 14.44 -8.10 -3.27
N SER A 119 15.45 -7.98 -4.13
CA SER A 119 15.25 -7.72 -5.56
C SER A 119 14.86 -9.00 -6.32
N ALA A 120 13.77 -8.94 -7.07
CA ALA A 120 13.29 -10.02 -7.94
C ALA A 120 12.51 -9.45 -9.14
N PRO A 121 13.20 -8.86 -10.14
CA PRO A 121 12.52 -8.25 -11.29
C PRO A 121 11.82 -9.31 -12.16
N ALA A 122 10.66 -8.95 -12.71
CA ALA A 122 10.00 -9.74 -13.74
C ALA A 122 10.75 -9.61 -15.09
N ALA A 123 10.55 -10.57 -15.99
CA ALA A 123 11.05 -10.46 -17.36
C ALA A 123 10.33 -9.33 -18.12
N ALA A 124 11.05 -8.66 -19.03
CA ALA A 124 10.48 -7.63 -19.89
C ALA A 124 9.47 -8.23 -20.89
N VAL A 125 8.48 -7.43 -21.29
CA VAL A 125 7.45 -7.78 -22.28
C VAL A 125 7.59 -6.82 -23.46
N GLU A 126 7.70 -7.36 -24.68
CA GLU A 126 7.71 -6.59 -25.92
C GLU A 126 6.27 -6.47 -26.47
N TYR A 127 5.72 -5.26 -26.46
CA TYR A 127 4.35 -5.00 -26.94
C TYR A 127 4.28 -4.64 -28.43
N GLY A 128 5.43 -4.34 -29.05
CA GLY A 128 5.51 -3.81 -30.41
C GLY A 128 5.17 -2.32 -30.48
N ALA A 129 5.80 -1.63 -31.44
CA ALA A 129 5.45 -0.25 -31.80
C ALA A 129 4.46 -0.27 -32.97
N TYR A 130 3.26 0.28 -32.76
CA TYR A 130 2.25 0.46 -33.80
C TYR A 130 2.30 1.90 -34.31
N GLN A 131 2.31 2.07 -35.64
CA GLN A 131 2.26 3.36 -36.33
C GLN A 131 0.85 3.64 -36.87
#